data_AF-A0A2J7PKB6-F1
#
_entry.id   AF-A0A2J7PKB6-F1
#
_cell.length_a   1.000
_cell.length_b   1.000
_cell.length_c   1.000
_cell.angle_alpha   90.00
_cell.angle_beta   90.00
_cell.angle_gamma   90.00
#
_symmetry.space_group_name_H-M   'P 1'
#
loop_
_entity.id
_entity.type
_entity.pdbx_description
1 polymer ?
#
loop_
_entity_poly.entity_id
_entity_poly.type
_entity_poly.pdbx_seq_one_letter_code
_entity_poly.pdbx_strand_id
1 'polypeptide(L)'
;MFYFQVQNRMSGLMSTVSELEESERQRASLQQWVAEQHAVVADWRSRPAKLRPEAARVELVNMNELLAAIGDRRARLVTELLVAEEPEPKLEEQLTKLETELTQVIGKKQAAQNIIEEYRTHLQDIHSWFDSLVKRMEVLDKGSGLDCTQKLAVISEIGSEFDSQGARRVGKVKHLASAVVDVVSNLDSQQIEEQLKSVERRYNDIAKRVQRKAQVLEMARKGLEGAHQEIEQARDW
;
A
#
# COMPACT_ATOMS: atom_id res chain seq x y z
N MET A 1 76.98 -10.30 1.42
CA MET A 1 75.88 -10.47 2.41
C MET A 1 75.04 -9.20 2.56
N PHE A 2 75.63 -8.02 2.78
CA PHE A 2 74.91 -6.73 2.88
C PHE A 2 74.06 -6.36 1.65
N TYR A 3 74.57 -6.56 0.43
CA TYR A 3 73.85 -6.21 -0.81
C TYR A 3 72.50 -6.94 -0.94
N PHE A 4 72.45 -8.24 -0.62
CA PHE A 4 71.24 -9.05 -0.68
C PHE A 4 70.20 -8.64 0.37
N GLN A 5 70.67 -8.20 1.54
CA GLN A 5 69.81 -7.72 2.62
C GLN A 5 69.18 -6.35 2.29
N VAL A 6 69.92 -5.47 1.61
CA VAL A 6 69.41 -4.20 1.09
C VAL A 6 68.41 -4.44 -0.04
N GLN A 7 68.70 -5.36 -0.96
CA GLN A 7 67.81 -5.69 -2.07
C GLN A 7 66.48 -6.31 -1.59
N ASN A 8 66.51 -7.20 -0.60
CA ASN A 8 65.29 -7.76 0.01
C ASN A 8 64.48 -6.70 0.75
N ARG A 9 65.13 -5.80 1.50
CA ARG A 9 64.44 -4.67 2.16
C ARG A 9 63.80 -3.73 1.14
N MET A 10 64.48 -3.44 0.05
CA MET A 10 63.98 -2.57 -1.01
C MET A 10 62.80 -3.22 -1.74
N SER A 11 62.85 -4.52 -2.03
CA SER A 11 61.73 -5.28 -2.57
C SER A 11 60.53 -5.30 -1.61
N GLY A 12 60.77 -5.46 -0.30
CA GLY A 12 59.73 -5.40 0.71
C GLY A 12 59.06 -4.02 0.78
N LEU A 13 59.87 -2.95 0.77
CA LEU A 13 59.37 -1.57 0.76
C LEU A 13 58.55 -1.25 -0.50
N MET A 14 58.97 -1.73 -1.67
CA MET A 14 58.19 -1.56 -2.90
C MET A 14 56.84 -2.28 -2.84
N SER A 15 56.77 -3.49 -2.26
CA SER A 15 55.50 -4.20 -2.04
C SER A 15 54.57 -3.42 -1.14
N THR A 16 55.08 -2.95 0.01
CA THR A 16 54.27 -2.18 0.97
C THR A 16 53.78 -0.86 0.39
N VAL A 17 54.60 -0.18 -0.43
CA VAL A 17 54.17 1.06 -1.11
C VAL A 17 53.07 0.76 -2.12
N SER A 18 53.19 -0.31 -2.90
CA SER A 18 52.15 -0.72 -3.85
C SER A 18 50.83 -1.08 -3.14
N GLU A 19 50.89 -1.78 -2.02
CA GLU A 19 49.73 -2.15 -1.20
C GLU A 19 49.04 -0.91 -0.58
N LEU A 20 49.83 0.06 -0.12
CA LEU A 20 49.32 1.33 0.40
C LEU A 20 48.65 2.18 -0.70
N GLU A 21 49.26 2.30 -1.88
CA GLU A 21 48.66 3.02 -3.01
C GLU A 21 47.34 2.38 -3.46
N GLU A 22 47.28 1.05 -3.48
CA GLU A 22 46.04 0.34 -3.81
C GLU A 22 44.96 0.58 -2.76
N SER A 23 45.31 0.54 -1.46
CA SER A 23 44.40 0.84 -0.36
C SER A 23 43.86 2.27 -0.44
N GLU A 24 44.71 3.27 -0.71
CA GLU A 24 44.27 4.66 -0.88
C GLU A 24 43.28 4.82 -2.05
N ARG A 25 43.53 4.17 -3.19
CA ARG A 25 42.61 4.20 -4.34
C ARG A 25 41.27 3.55 -4.01
N GLN A 26 41.28 2.41 -3.32
CA GLN A 26 40.07 1.71 -2.89
C GLN A 26 39.26 2.58 -1.92
N ARG A 27 39.91 3.25 -0.96
CA ARG A 27 39.29 4.20 -0.03
C ARG A 27 38.66 5.38 -0.75
N ALA A 28 39.38 6.03 -1.65
CA ALA A 28 38.86 7.15 -2.44
C ALA A 28 37.63 6.75 -3.26
N SER A 29 37.67 5.57 -3.88
CA SER A 29 36.53 5.01 -4.62
C SER A 29 35.33 4.73 -3.71
N LEU A 30 35.56 4.20 -2.51
CA LEU A 30 34.50 3.94 -1.54
C LEU A 30 33.87 5.24 -1.01
N GLN A 31 34.69 6.25 -0.70
CA GLN A 31 34.20 7.57 -0.29
C GLN A 31 33.32 8.22 -1.37
N GLN A 32 33.75 8.18 -2.64
CA GLN A 32 32.96 8.68 -3.75
C GLN A 32 31.64 7.92 -3.87
N TRP A 33 31.69 6.58 -3.81
CA TRP A 33 30.49 5.74 -3.88
C TRP A 33 29.50 6.07 -2.76
N VAL A 34 29.97 6.23 -1.51
CA VAL A 34 29.10 6.60 -0.38
C VAL A 34 28.42 7.95 -0.61
N ALA A 35 29.14 8.94 -1.13
CA ALA A 35 28.57 10.24 -1.46
C ALA A 35 27.47 10.14 -2.53
N GLU A 36 27.71 9.35 -3.58
CA GLU A 36 26.71 9.07 -4.63
C GLU A 36 25.48 8.37 -4.05
N GLN A 37 25.66 7.39 -3.16
CA GLN A 37 24.53 6.67 -2.55
C GLN A 37 23.71 7.55 -1.59
N HIS A 38 24.32 8.49 -0.86
CA HIS A 38 23.54 9.46 -0.09
C HIS A 38 22.61 10.29 -0.97
N ALA A 39 23.05 10.68 -2.18
CA ALA A 39 22.19 11.39 -3.12
C ALA A 39 21.02 10.52 -3.61
N VAL A 40 21.27 9.23 -3.88
CA VAL A 40 20.21 8.26 -4.24
C VAL A 40 19.19 8.09 -3.12
N VAL A 41 19.66 7.90 -1.87
CA VAL A 41 18.78 7.75 -0.70
C VAL A 41 17.97 9.02 -0.44
N ALA A 42 18.58 10.20 -0.62
CA ALA A 42 17.88 11.49 -0.50
C ALA A 42 16.78 11.65 -1.56
N ASP A 43 17.05 11.27 -2.81
CA ASP A 43 16.06 11.27 -3.88
C ASP A 43 14.89 10.33 -3.55
N TRP A 44 15.15 9.09 -3.14
CA TRP A 44 14.11 8.17 -2.70
C TRP A 44 13.27 8.69 -1.54
N ARG A 45 13.91 9.36 -0.58
CA ARG A 45 13.26 9.97 0.58
C ARG A 45 12.31 11.11 0.18
N SER A 46 12.68 11.87 -0.84
CA SER A 46 11.89 13.01 -1.33
C SER A 46 10.68 12.60 -2.17
N ARG A 47 10.74 11.41 -2.80
CA ARG A 47 9.69 10.93 -3.69
C ARG A 47 8.50 10.37 -2.91
N PRO A 48 7.26 10.70 -3.30
CA PRO A 48 6.07 10.10 -2.70
C PRO A 48 6.04 8.58 -2.89
N ALA A 49 5.21 7.89 -2.12
CA ALA A 49 4.96 6.47 -2.29
C ALA A 49 4.30 6.21 -3.65
N LYS A 50 4.72 5.14 -4.32
CA LYS A 50 4.12 4.73 -5.58
C LYS A 50 2.74 4.14 -5.29
N LEU A 51 1.71 4.62 -5.97
CA LEU A 51 0.40 3.99 -5.91
C LEU A 51 0.50 2.57 -6.47
N ARG A 52 1.06 2.37 -7.67
CA ARG A 52 1.10 1.05 -8.34
C ARG A 52 1.96 0.02 -7.57
N PRO A 53 1.42 -1.18 -7.24
CA PRO A 53 2.12 -2.22 -6.48
C PRO A 53 3.45 -2.64 -7.11
N GLU A 54 3.47 -2.89 -8.42
CA GLU A 54 4.68 -3.38 -9.08
C GLU A 54 5.82 -2.35 -9.08
N ALA A 55 5.48 -1.07 -9.31
CA ALA A 55 6.45 0.01 -9.24
C ALA A 55 7.01 0.18 -7.82
N ALA A 56 6.15 0.05 -6.80
CA ALA A 56 6.59 0.09 -5.41
C ALA A 56 7.49 -1.10 -5.04
N ARG A 57 7.14 -2.30 -5.51
CA ARG A 57 7.92 -3.53 -5.30
C ARG A 57 9.31 -3.41 -5.88
N VAL A 58 9.43 -2.94 -7.13
CA VAL A 58 10.73 -2.70 -7.77
C VAL A 58 11.55 -1.67 -7.01
N GLU A 59 10.95 -0.55 -6.60
CA GLU A 59 11.64 0.48 -5.80
C GLU A 59 12.17 -0.09 -4.47
N LEU A 60 11.37 -0.89 -3.75
CA LEU A 60 11.77 -1.54 -2.50
C LEU A 60 12.85 -2.61 -2.71
N VAL A 61 12.79 -3.39 -3.80
CA VAL A 61 13.85 -4.37 -4.13
C VAL A 61 15.17 -3.65 -4.33
N ASN A 62 15.19 -2.58 -5.14
CA ASN A 62 16.41 -1.79 -5.38
C ASN A 62 16.98 -1.20 -4.09
N MET A 63 16.12 -0.75 -3.16
CA MET A 63 16.56 -0.26 -1.85
C MET A 63 17.19 -1.37 -1.00
N ASN A 64 16.61 -2.57 -0.98
CA ASN A 64 17.15 -3.71 -0.24
C ASN A 64 18.46 -4.23 -0.85
N GLU A 65 18.60 -4.20 -2.17
CA GLU A 65 19.86 -4.51 -2.85
C GLU A 65 20.97 -3.52 -2.46
N LEU A 66 20.65 -2.22 -2.40
CA LEU A 66 21.60 -1.23 -1.91
C LEU A 66 21.98 -1.48 -0.44
N LEU A 67 21.00 -1.83 0.40
CA LEU A 67 21.24 -2.15 1.81
C LEU A 67 22.21 -3.34 1.95
N ALA A 68 22.03 -4.39 1.16
CA ALA A 68 22.94 -5.53 1.10
C ALA A 68 24.34 -5.10 0.64
N ALA A 69 24.44 -4.27 -0.41
CA ALA A 69 25.71 -3.76 -0.90
C ALA A 69 26.47 -2.89 0.12
N ILE A 70 25.76 -2.10 0.95
CA ILE A 70 26.35 -1.37 2.07
C ILE A 70 26.91 -2.35 3.10
N GLY A 71 26.15 -3.41 3.44
CA GLY A 71 26.60 -4.48 4.32
C GLY A 71 27.89 -5.15 3.86
N ASP A 72 27.95 -5.53 2.57
CA ASP A 72 29.12 -6.16 1.97
C ASP A 72 30.35 -5.24 2.00
N ARG A 73 30.18 -3.95 1.68
CA ARG A 73 31.28 -2.97 1.68
C ARG A 73 31.80 -2.69 3.07
N ARG A 74 30.92 -2.63 4.08
CA ARG A 74 31.32 -2.52 5.48
C ARG A 74 32.10 -3.75 5.95
N ALA A 75 31.66 -4.96 5.60
CA ALA A 75 32.37 -6.18 5.95
C ALA A 75 33.79 -6.21 5.35
N ARG A 76 33.94 -5.75 4.09
CA ARG A 76 35.25 -5.55 3.46
C ARG A 76 36.09 -4.51 4.19
N LEU A 77 35.52 -3.34 4.47
CA LEU A 77 36.23 -2.26 5.18
C LEU A 77 36.75 -2.75 6.54
N VAL A 78 35.96 -3.49 7.32
CA VAL A 78 36.40 -4.08 8.60
C VAL A 78 37.55 -5.07 8.41
N THR A 79 37.49 -5.90 7.36
CA THR A 79 38.53 -6.89 7.06
C THR A 79 39.84 -6.21 6.62
N GLU A 80 39.74 -5.12 5.85
CA GLU A 80 40.89 -4.32 5.36
C GLU A 80 41.46 -3.41 6.46
N LEU A 81 40.64 -2.90 7.38
CA LEU A 81 41.06 -2.11 8.54
C LEU A 81 41.92 -2.90 9.53
N LEU A 82 41.79 -4.23 9.60
CA LEU A 82 42.69 -5.07 10.40
C LEU A 82 44.14 -5.05 9.89
N VAL A 83 44.39 -4.57 8.67
CA VAL A 83 45.70 -4.47 8.03
C VAL A 83 46.29 -3.06 8.12
N ALA A 84 45.48 -2.03 8.41
CA ALA A 84 45.92 -0.64 8.45
C ALA A 84 46.22 -0.15 9.89
N GLU A 85 47.37 0.52 10.10
CA GLU A 85 47.77 1.04 11.42
C GLU A 85 46.91 2.21 11.93
N GLU A 86 46.17 2.89 11.04
CA GLU A 86 45.22 3.93 11.42
C GLU A 86 43.79 3.54 11.02
N PRO A 87 42.86 3.42 11.99
CA PRO A 87 41.46 3.24 11.67
C PRO A 87 40.93 4.48 10.94
N GLU A 88 40.06 4.29 9.96
CA GLU A 88 39.41 5.37 9.21
C GLU A 88 37.95 5.56 9.69
N PRO A 89 37.74 6.04 10.94
CA PRO A 89 36.42 6.06 11.59
C PRO A 89 35.38 6.86 10.80
N LYS A 90 35.83 7.85 10.03
CA LYS A 90 34.97 8.71 9.21
C LYS A 90 34.21 7.92 8.13
N LEU A 91 34.82 6.90 7.52
CA LEU A 91 34.18 6.14 6.44
C LEU A 91 33.17 5.13 6.99
N GLU A 92 33.51 4.50 8.12
CA GLU A 92 32.61 3.61 8.84
C GLU A 92 31.38 4.37 9.37
N GLU A 93 31.57 5.58 9.92
CA GLU A 93 30.49 6.46 10.34
C GLU A 93 29.58 6.85 9.17
N GLN A 94 30.15 7.19 8.00
CA GLN A 94 29.38 7.52 6.80
C GLN A 94 28.56 6.33 6.29
N LEU A 95 29.14 5.12 6.25
CA LEU A 95 28.42 3.90 5.88
C LEU A 95 27.29 3.59 6.87
N THR A 96 27.54 3.73 8.16
CA THR A 96 26.54 3.52 9.23
C THR A 96 25.39 4.52 9.12
N LYS A 97 25.72 5.79 8.83
CA LYS A 97 24.73 6.84 8.58
C LYS A 97 23.90 6.51 7.33
N LEU A 98 24.53 6.13 6.23
CA LEU A 98 23.86 5.76 4.99
C LEU A 98 22.90 4.57 5.20
N GLU A 99 23.36 3.52 5.89
CA GLU A 99 22.54 2.36 6.24
C GLU A 99 21.32 2.75 7.08
N THR A 100 21.53 3.59 8.10
CA THR A 100 20.46 4.08 8.96
C THR A 100 19.44 4.89 8.18
N GLU A 101 19.89 5.82 7.33
CA GLU A 101 19.03 6.63 6.47
C GLU A 101 18.23 5.76 5.50
N LEU A 102 18.87 4.79 4.84
CA LEU A 102 18.22 3.87 3.91
C LEU A 102 17.19 2.99 4.62
N THR A 103 17.53 2.44 5.78
CA THR A 103 16.61 1.62 6.59
C THR A 103 15.35 2.41 6.99
N GLN A 104 15.52 3.68 7.38
CA GLN A 104 14.40 4.56 7.66
C GLN A 104 13.54 4.83 6.43
N VAL A 105 14.15 5.04 5.26
CA VAL A 105 13.44 5.25 3.99
C VAL A 105 12.64 4.00 3.61
N ILE A 106 13.25 2.81 3.68
CA ILE A 106 12.58 1.52 3.43
C ILE A 106 11.38 1.37 4.37
N GLY A 107 11.57 1.59 5.68
CA GLY A 107 10.49 1.49 6.66
C GLY A 107 9.32 2.42 6.36
N LYS A 108 9.60 3.68 6.00
CA LYS A 108 8.56 4.64 5.60
C LYS A 108 7.83 4.22 4.32
N LYS A 109 8.56 3.76 3.30
CA LYS A 109 7.97 3.30 2.04
C LYS A 109 7.10 2.06 2.25
N GLN A 110 7.56 1.10 3.05
CA GLN A 110 6.79 -0.09 3.38
C GLN A 110 5.51 0.26 4.18
N ALA A 111 5.60 1.16 5.16
CA ALA A 111 4.42 1.62 5.91
C ALA A 111 3.39 2.27 4.99
N ALA A 112 3.83 3.13 4.06
CA ALA A 112 2.95 3.72 3.07
C ALA A 112 2.29 2.66 2.16
N GLN A 113 3.05 1.65 1.71
CA GLN A 113 2.49 0.55 0.92
C GLN A 113 1.45 -0.27 1.68
N ASN A 114 1.65 -0.51 2.97
CA ASN A 114 0.67 -1.22 3.79
C ASN A 114 -0.67 -0.46 3.87
N ILE A 115 -0.63 0.87 4.03
CA ILE A 115 -1.83 1.72 4.06
C ILE A 115 -2.53 1.70 2.69
N ILE A 116 -1.76 1.80 1.60
CA ILE A 116 -2.29 1.71 0.23
C ILE A 116 -2.98 0.36 -0.02
N GLU A 117 -2.39 -0.73 0.43
CA GLU A 117 -2.96 -2.08 0.23
C GLU A 117 -4.22 -2.29 1.08
N GLU A 118 -4.23 -1.79 2.31
CA GLU A 118 -5.42 -1.80 3.15
C GLU A 118 -6.57 -1.01 2.50
N TYR A 119 -6.27 0.16 1.93
CA TYR A 119 -7.24 0.95 1.16
C TYR A 119 -7.82 0.16 -0.03
N ARG A 120 -6.95 -0.48 -0.84
CA ARG A 120 -7.39 -1.27 -2.00
C ARG A 120 -8.31 -2.42 -1.62
N THR A 121 -7.93 -3.14 -0.59
CA THR A 121 -8.70 -4.28 -0.08
C THR A 121 -10.10 -3.81 0.32
N HIS A 122 -10.19 -2.74 1.13
CA HIS A 122 -11.48 -2.20 1.56
C HIS A 122 -12.30 -1.59 0.41
N LEU A 123 -11.64 -1.00 -0.59
CA LEU A 123 -12.30 -0.49 -1.78
C LEU A 123 -12.92 -1.62 -2.61
N GLN A 124 -12.21 -2.74 -2.77
CA GLN A 124 -12.74 -3.92 -3.43
C GLN A 124 -13.87 -4.57 -2.63
N ASP A 125 -13.72 -4.65 -1.31
CA ASP A 125 -14.73 -5.23 -0.42
C ASP A 125 -16.04 -4.44 -0.45
N ILE A 126 -15.98 -3.10 -0.43
CA ILE A 126 -17.20 -2.29 -0.51
C ILE A 126 -17.89 -2.42 -1.87
N HIS A 127 -17.13 -2.52 -2.97
CA HIS A 127 -17.71 -2.76 -4.29
C HIS A 127 -18.38 -4.13 -4.36
N SER A 128 -17.71 -5.17 -3.88
CA SER A 128 -18.27 -6.53 -3.82
C SER A 128 -19.53 -6.60 -2.95
N TRP A 129 -19.55 -5.88 -1.83
CA TRP A 129 -20.72 -5.76 -0.98
C TRP A 129 -21.88 -5.04 -1.68
N PHE A 130 -21.61 -3.92 -2.37
CA PHE A 130 -22.59 -3.24 -3.21
C PHE A 130 -23.16 -4.13 -4.32
N ASP A 131 -22.31 -4.90 -5.00
CA ASP A 131 -22.75 -5.85 -6.04
C ASP A 131 -23.67 -6.94 -5.45
N SER A 132 -23.33 -7.46 -4.28
CA SER A 132 -24.17 -8.44 -3.56
C SER A 132 -25.55 -7.87 -3.18
N LEU A 133 -25.60 -6.64 -2.67
CA LEU A 133 -26.86 -5.96 -2.35
C LEU A 133 -27.72 -5.78 -3.61
N VAL A 134 -27.11 -5.33 -4.71
CA VAL A 134 -27.80 -5.13 -5.99
C VAL A 134 -28.38 -6.45 -6.51
N LYS A 135 -27.59 -7.52 -6.51
CA LYS A 135 -28.02 -8.84 -6.95
C LYS A 135 -29.19 -9.39 -6.11
N ARG A 136 -29.13 -9.25 -4.79
CA ARG A 136 -30.25 -9.67 -3.91
C ARG A 136 -31.50 -8.84 -4.15
N MET A 137 -31.36 -7.53 -4.42
CA MET A 137 -32.50 -6.71 -4.80
C MET A 137 -33.12 -7.19 -6.12
N GLU A 138 -32.35 -7.60 -7.13
CA GLU A 138 -32.88 -8.06 -8.43
C GLU A 138 -33.80 -9.29 -8.32
N VAL A 139 -33.59 -10.17 -7.33
CA VAL A 139 -34.49 -11.31 -7.04
C VAL A 139 -35.90 -10.86 -6.64
N LEU A 140 -36.10 -9.60 -6.27
CA LEU A 140 -37.41 -9.07 -5.91
C LEU A 140 -38.26 -8.64 -7.12
N ASP A 141 -37.69 -8.66 -8.32
CA ASP A 141 -38.40 -8.28 -9.55
C ASP A 141 -39.51 -9.28 -9.94
N LYS A 142 -40.33 -8.90 -10.93
CA LYS A 142 -41.46 -9.73 -11.37
C LYS A 142 -40.95 -11.06 -11.94
N GLY A 143 -41.65 -12.15 -11.64
CA GLY A 143 -41.31 -13.49 -12.14
C GLY A 143 -40.30 -14.28 -11.30
N SER A 144 -39.92 -13.78 -10.11
CA SER A 144 -38.96 -14.48 -9.23
C SER A 144 -39.51 -15.68 -8.45
N GLY A 145 -40.81 -15.99 -8.58
CA GLY A 145 -41.46 -17.07 -7.83
C GLY A 145 -41.71 -16.77 -6.34
N LEU A 146 -41.21 -15.63 -5.82
CA LEU A 146 -41.47 -15.19 -4.46
C LEU A 146 -42.84 -14.50 -4.34
N ASP A 147 -43.55 -14.79 -3.26
CA ASP A 147 -44.77 -14.07 -2.90
C ASP A 147 -44.46 -12.67 -2.33
N CYS A 148 -45.51 -11.86 -2.13
CA CYS A 148 -45.35 -10.47 -1.66
C CYS A 148 -44.74 -10.40 -0.25
N THR A 149 -45.10 -11.32 0.65
CA THR A 149 -44.61 -11.38 2.03
C THR A 149 -43.13 -11.73 2.07
N GLN A 150 -42.71 -12.72 1.29
CA GLN A 150 -41.31 -13.12 1.13
C GLN A 150 -40.46 -11.97 0.56
N LYS A 151 -40.97 -11.26 -0.45
CA LYS A 151 -40.28 -10.10 -1.02
C LYS A 151 -40.10 -8.98 -0.01
N LEU A 152 -41.11 -8.74 0.84
CA LEU A 152 -41.04 -7.75 1.92
C LEU A 152 -40.02 -8.12 3.00
N ALA A 153 -39.95 -9.40 3.38
CA ALA A 153 -38.95 -9.90 4.32
C ALA A 153 -37.52 -9.65 3.79
N VAL A 154 -37.26 -10.02 2.53
CA VAL A 154 -35.93 -9.86 1.92
C VAL A 154 -35.53 -8.38 1.78
N ILE A 155 -36.43 -7.48 1.34
CA ILE A 155 -36.07 -6.05 1.25
C ILE A 155 -35.86 -5.42 2.63
N SER A 156 -36.57 -5.89 3.65
CA SER A 156 -36.39 -5.45 5.04
C SER A 156 -35.03 -5.88 5.58
N GLU A 157 -34.60 -7.12 5.31
CA GLU A 157 -33.26 -7.61 5.66
C GLU A 157 -32.16 -6.81 4.96
N ILE A 158 -32.29 -6.59 3.64
CA ILE A 158 -31.36 -5.78 2.85
C ILE A 158 -31.28 -4.35 3.41
N GLY A 159 -32.42 -3.75 3.75
CA GLY A 159 -32.48 -2.41 4.34
C GLY A 159 -31.78 -2.35 5.71
N SER A 160 -32.08 -3.30 6.59
CA SER A 160 -31.44 -3.38 7.91
C SER A 160 -29.92 -3.57 7.82
N GLU A 161 -29.45 -4.44 6.93
CA GLU A 161 -28.02 -4.62 6.66
C GLU A 161 -27.38 -3.35 6.12
N PHE A 162 -28.04 -2.67 5.16
CA PHE A 162 -27.55 -1.44 4.57
C PHE A 162 -27.43 -0.32 5.60
N ASP A 163 -28.45 -0.13 6.44
CA ASP A 163 -28.46 0.90 7.49
C ASP A 163 -27.43 0.63 8.58
N SER A 164 -27.23 -0.64 8.97
CA SER A 164 -26.29 -1.02 10.02
C SER A 164 -24.82 -1.04 9.57
N GLN A 165 -24.54 -1.42 8.32
CA GLN A 165 -23.17 -1.59 7.83
C GLN A 165 -22.71 -0.49 6.87
N GLY A 166 -23.62 0.11 6.12
CA GLY A 166 -23.30 0.96 4.97
C GLY A 166 -22.47 2.19 5.31
N ALA A 167 -22.94 3.00 6.26
CA ALA A 167 -22.22 4.19 6.71
C ALA A 167 -20.83 3.84 7.29
N ARG A 168 -20.73 2.74 8.05
CA ARG A 168 -19.46 2.28 8.63
C ARG A 168 -18.46 1.86 7.55
N ARG A 169 -18.91 1.09 6.55
CA ARG A 169 -18.05 0.62 5.44
C ARG A 169 -17.55 1.80 4.60
N VAL A 170 -18.44 2.73 4.22
CA VAL A 170 -18.07 3.97 3.51
C VAL A 170 -17.10 4.81 4.34
N GLY A 171 -17.37 4.97 5.64
CA GLY A 171 -16.51 5.71 6.56
C GLY A 171 -15.09 5.14 6.66
N LYS A 172 -14.95 3.81 6.70
CA LYS A 172 -13.63 3.15 6.71
C LYS A 172 -12.87 3.39 5.41
N VAL A 173 -13.51 3.28 4.26
CA VAL A 173 -12.89 3.57 2.94
C VAL A 173 -12.46 5.04 2.86
N LYS A 174 -13.29 5.97 3.34
CA LYS A 174 -12.97 7.40 3.39
C LYS A 174 -11.77 7.71 4.27
N HIS A 175 -11.70 7.09 5.45
CA HIS A 175 -10.57 7.26 6.36
C HIS A 175 -9.26 6.74 5.75
N LEU A 176 -9.29 5.56 5.13
CA LEU A 176 -8.14 4.99 4.44
C LEU A 176 -7.72 5.83 3.23
N ALA A 177 -8.68 6.31 2.43
CA ALA A 177 -8.41 7.20 1.30
C ALA A 177 -7.65 8.46 1.75
N SER A 178 -8.08 9.09 2.86
CA SER A 178 -7.38 10.24 3.43
C SER A 178 -5.94 9.91 3.81
N ALA A 179 -5.72 8.77 4.47
CA ALA A 179 -4.38 8.34 4.87
C ALA A 179 -3.48 8.04 3.66
N VAL A 180 -4.04 7.53 2.56
CA VAL A 180 -3.28 7.30 1.32
C VAL A 180 -2.91 8.62 0.64
N VAL A 181 -3.83 9.59 0.58
CA VAL A 181 -3.59 10.92 -0.03
C VAL A 181 -2.37 11.61 0.59
N ASP A 182 -2.13 11.42 1.88
CA ASP A 182 -1.00 12.01 2.61
C ASP A 182 0.36 11.44 2.20
N VAL A 183 0.41 10.26 1.56
CA VAL A 183 1.66 9.55 1.25
C VAL A 183 1.96 9.41 -0.25
N VAL A 184 0.99 9.70 -1.12
CA VAL A 184 1.13 9.55 -2.58
C VAL A 184 1.34 10.88 -3.29
N SER A 185 1.55 10.84 -4.61
CA SER A 185 1.68 12.04 -5.43
C SER A 185 0.33 12.76 -5.60
N ASN A 186 0.35 14.06 -5.90
CA ASN A 186 -0.88 14.83 -6.15
C ASN A 186 -1.75 14.22 -7.27
N LEU A 187 -1.14 13.64 -8.30
CA LEU A 187 -1.86 12.96 -9.38
C LEU A 187 -2.59 11.71 -8.86
N ASP A 188 -1.89 10.90 -8.06
CA ASP A 188 -2.49 9.70 -7.44
C ASP A 188 -3.59 10.08 -6.43
N SER A 189 -3.42 11.19 -5.70
CA SER A 189 -4.44 11.71 -4.78
C SER A 189 -5.74 12.07 -5.51
N GLN A 190 -5.66 12.70 -6.68
CA GLN A 190 -6.84 12.98 -7.51
C GLN A 190 -7.56 11.70 -7.92
N GLN A 191 -6.81 10.65 -8.29
CA GLN A 191 -7.39 9.35 -8.63
C GLN A 191 -8.15 8.74 -7.44
N ILE A 192 -7.58 8.82 -6.23
CA ILE A 192 -8.20 8.30 -5.01
C ILE A 192 -9.49 9.07 -4.66
N GLU A 193 -9.49 10.39 -4.84
CA GLU A 193 -10.67 11.22 -4.62
C GLU A 193 -11.80 10.86 -5.59
N GLU A 194 -11.49 10.60 -6.87
CA GLU A 194 -12.48 10.15 -7.86
C GLU A 194 -13.06 8.79 -7.49
N GLN A 195 -12.22 7.85 -7.05
CA GLN A 195 -12.67 6.54 -6.55
C GLN A 195 -13.62 6.71 -5.35
N LEU A 196 -13.27 7.58 -4.40
CA LEU A 196 -14.12 7.86 -3.24
C LEU A 196 -15.47 8.47 -3.65
N LYS A 197 -15.48 9.43 -4.56
CA LYS A 197 -16.72 10.02 -5.10
C LYS A 197 -17.61 8.96 -5.77
N SER A 198 -16.99 8.00 -6.47
CA SER A 198 -17.72 6.87 -7.09
C SER A 198 -18.36 5.96 -6.04
N VAL A 199 -17.65 5.64 -4.95
CA VAL A 199 -18.19 4.90 -3.80
C VAL A 199 -19.36 5.64 -3.17
N GLU A 200 -19.22 6.94 -2.88
CA GLU A 200 -20.28 7.77 -2.27
C GLU A 200 -21.51 7.85 -3.18
N ARG A 201 -21.32 8.02 -4.49
CA ARG A 201 -22.42 8.02 -5.46
C ARG A 201 -23.16 6.69 -5.46
N ARG A 202 -22.42 5.59 -5.54
CA ARG A 202 -22.97 4.23 -5.56
C ARG A 202 -23.72 3.89 -4.27
N TYR A 203 -23.18 4.30 -3.12
CA TYR A 203 -23.86 4.19 -1.83
C TYR A 203 -25.23 4.88 -1.86
N ASN A 204 -25.28 6.14 -2.29
CA ASN A 204 -26.51 6.92 -2.36
C ASN A 204 -27.53 6.34 -3.35
N ASP A 205 -27.06 5.82 -4.48
CA ASP A 205 -27.92 5.19 -5.48
C ASP A 205 -28.55 3.88 -4.95
N ILE A 206 -27.78 3.08 -4.21
CA ILE A 206 -28.27 1.87 -3.55
C ILE A 206 -29.29 2.23 -2.46
N ALA A 207 -29.01 3.23 -1.62
CA ALA A 207 -29.94 3.70 -0.59
C ALA A 207 -31.31 4.05 -1.21
N LYS A 208 -31.31 4.85 -2.29
CA LYS A 208 -32.52 5.22 -3.03
C LYS A 208 -33.22 4.02 -3.67
N ARG A 209 -32.46 3.02 -4.14
CA ARG A 209 -33.02 1.80 -4.75
C ARG A 209 -33.71 0.93 -3.70
N VAL A 210 -33.09 0.72 -2.54
CA VAL A 210 -33.66 -0.02 -1.40
C VAL A 210 -34.97 0.64 -0.97
N GLN A 211 -34.94 1.95 -0.71
CA GLN A 211 -36.12 2.70 -0.27
C GLN A 211 -37.29 2.60 -1.27
N ARG A 212 -37.03 2.84 -2.56
CA ARG A 212 -38.07 2.75 -3.60
C ARG A 212 -38.66 1.35 -3.70
N LYS A 213 -37.82 0.32 -3.60
CA LYS A 213 -38.27 -1.07 -3.73
C LYS A 213 -39.12 -1.50 -2.54
N ALA A 214 -38.74 -1.10 -1.33
CA ALA A 214 -39.54 -1.31 -0.12
C ALA A 214 -40.92 -0.64 -0.23
N GLN A 215 -40.96 0.63 -0.67
CA GLN A 215 -42.21 1.37 -0.85
C GLN A 215 -43.16 0.70 -1.86
N VAL A 216 -42.64 0.27 -3.01
CA VAL A 216 -43.45 -0.39 -4.05
C VAL A 216 -44.02 -1.72 -3.55
N LEU A 217 -43.23 -2.52 -2.84
CA LEU A 217 -43.68 -3.79 -2.28
C LEU A 217 -44.74 -3.60 -1.20
N GLU A 218 -44.60 -2.59 -0.35
CA GLU A 218 -45.58 -2.30 0.71
C GLU A 218 -46.91 -1.78 0.13
N MET A 219 -46.85 -0.95 -0.92
CA MET A 219 -48.07 -0.56 -1.65
C MET A 219 -48.75 -1.76 -2.31
N ALA A 220 -47.98 -2.69 -2.88
CA ALA A 220 -48.52 -3.91 -3.47
C ALA A 220 -49.20 -4.81 -2.41
N ARG A 221 -48.59 -4.96 -1.23
CA ARG A 221 -49.19 -5.72 -0.11
C ARG A 221 -50.54 -5.12 0.31
N LYS A 222 -50.59 -3.81 0.54
CA LYS A 222 -51.84 -3.12 0.91
C LYS A 222 -52.93 -3.27 -0.14
N GLY A 223 -52.56 -3.21 -1.43
CA GLY A 223 -53.49 -3.44 -2.54
C GLY A 223 -54.03 -4.87 -2.58
N LEU A 224 -53.19 -5.87 -2.33
CA LEU A 224 -53.60 -7.28 -2.24
C LEU A 224 -54.56 -7.52 -1.06
N GLU A 225 -54.29 -6.91 0.09
CA GLU A 225 -55.17 -7.00 1.27
C GLU A 225 -56.52 -6.36 1.02
N GLY A 226 -56.55 -5.18 0.40
CA GLY A 226 -57.81 -4.52 0.02
C GLY A 226 -58.63 -5.36 -0.96
N ALA A 227 -57.99 -5.89 -2.01
CA ALA A 227 -58.68 -6.76 -2.97
C ALA A 227 -59.21 -8.04 -2.31
N HIS A 228 -58.47 -8.63 -1.37
CA HIS A 228 -58.94 -9.80 -0.63
C HIS A 228 -60.17 -9.47 0.24
N GLN A 229 -60.18 -8.33 0.92
CA GLN A 229 -61.34 -7.87 1.70
C GLN A 229 -62.57 -7.61 0.83
N GLU A 230 -62.40 -7.00 -0.35
CA GLU A 230 -63.49 -6.77 -1.30
C GLU A 230 -64.08 -8.08 -1.83
N ILE A 231 -63.23 -9.08 -2.11
CA ILE A 231 -63.66 -10.41 -2.56
C ILE A 231 -64.46 -11.13 -1.47
N GLU A 232 -64.00 -11.10 -0.22
CA GLU A 232 -64.74 -11.72 0.89
C GLU A 232 -66.09 -11.01 1.13
N GLN A 233 -66.13 -9.67 1.11
CA GLN A 233 -67.38 -8.92 1.20
C GLN A 233 -68.36 -9.26 0.06
N ALA A 234 -67.86 -9.39 -1.17
CA ALA A 234 -68.69 -9.77 -2.32
C ALA A 234 -69.19 -11.22 -2.24
N ARG A 235 -68.48 -12.10 -1.53
CA ARG A 235 -68.89 -13.50 -1.30
C ARG A 235 -69.96 -13.62 -0.22
N ASP A 236 -69.98 -12.69 0.73
CA ASP A 236 -70.96 -12.62 1.82
C ASP A 236 -72.30 -11.98 1.41
N TRP A 237 -72.34 -11.30 0.24
CA TRP A 237 -73.54 -10.74 -0.39
C TRP A 237 -74.31 -11.76 -1.24
#